data_AF-A0A9E3ZUW0-F1
#
_entry.id   AF-A0A9E3ZUW0-F1
#
_cell.length_a   1.000
_cell.length_b   1.000
_cell.length_c   1.000
_cell.angle_alpha   90.00
_cell.angle_beta   90.00
_cell.angle_gamma   90.00
#
_symmetry.space_group_name_H-M   'P 1'
#
loop_
_entity.id
_entity.type
_entity.pdbx_description
1 polymer ?
#
loop_
_entity_poly.entity_id
_entity_poly.type
_entity_poly.pdbx_seq_one_letter_code
_entity_poly.pdbx_strand_id
1 'polypeptide(L)'
;MQASFLLKKWKSYVLAPNYIPDHQKFNASLMFNALKELNKEQVNFLYAKYYDTDKGVCGEIIEGVYSAYMPNSDKKMAEKFGVRFQEYINKRVKIEFEFMNRVNRLKNEVYEKQVEKDDYFVLRLGNLFLKEYKMKNNYLKEIDPDMNLTQDGNKALCFKKGDPIASLLVRIVGFKKEKIQEEYHYYSLYEP
;
A
#
# COMPACT_ATOMS: atom_id res chain seq x y z
N MET A 1 2.22 -5.35 3.20
CA MET A 1 1.98 -6.17 1.99
C MET A 1 3.33 -6.49 1.36
N GLN A 2 3.62 -7.75 1.05
CA GLN A 2 4.91 -8.17 0.46
C GLN A 2 4.79 -8.24 -1.08
N ALA A 3 5.87 -7.92 -1.81
CA ALA A 3 5.92 -7.96 -3.28
C ALA A 3 5.48 -9.33 -3.84
N SER A 4 6.00 -10.39 -3.21
CA SER A 4 5.73 -11.77 -3.58
C SER A 4 4.25 -12.12 -3.52
N PHE A 5 3.47 -11.53 -2.61
CA PHE A 5 2.05 -11.80 -2.48
C PHE A 5 1.27 -11.32 -3.71
N LEU A 6 1.55 -10.10 -4.19
CA LEU A 6 0.90 -9.56 -5.39
C LEU A 6 1.39 -10.27 -6.65
N LEU A 7 2.71 -10.42 -6.81
CA LEU A 7 3.30 -10.94 -8.03
C LEU A 7 2.96 -12.40 -8.30
N LYS A 8 2.75 -13.22 -7.26
CA LYS A 8 2.26 -14.61 -7.41
C LYS A 8 0.87 -14.71 -8.05
N LYS A 9 0.07 -13.65 -7.95
CA LYS A 9 -1.28 -13.57 -8.56
C LYS A 9 -1.27 -12.96 -9.95
N TRP A 10 -0.10 -12.55 -10.47
CA TRP A 10 -0.02 -11.87 -11.74
C TRP A 10 -0.59 -12.73 -12.89
N LYS A 11 -0.16 -13.98 -13.02
CA LYS A 11 -0.66 -14.88 -14.07
C LYS A 11 -2.16 -15.14 -13.94
N SER A 12 -2.68 -15.30 -12.73
CA SER A 12 -4.12 -15.52 -12.52
C SER A 12 -4.96 -14.31 -12.92
N TYR A 13 -4.52 -13.10 -12.59
CA TYR A 13 -5.19 -11.87 -13.01
C TYR A 13 -5.21 -11.67 -14.53
N VAL A 14 -4.19 -12.14 -15.25
CA VAL A 14 -4.14 -12.06 -16.72
C VAL A 14 -5.01 -13.13 -17.38
N LEU A 15 -4.97 -14.37 -16.88
CA LEU A 15 -5.67 -15.49 -17.50
C LEU A 15 -7.18 -15.51 -17.19
N ALA A 16 -7.58 -15.00 -16.03
CA ALA A 16 -8.98 -15.04 -15.57
C ALA A 16 -9.47 -13.67 -15.07
N PRO A 17 -9.39 -12.59 -15.89
CA PRO A 17 -9.71 -11.23 -15.45
C PRO A 17 -11.16 -11.04 -14.99
N ASN A 18 -12.09 -11.77 -15.61
CA ASN A 18 -13.52 -11.73 -15.27
C ASN A 18 -13.84 -12.39 -13.93
N TYR A 19 -12.92 -13.22 -13.42
CA TYR A 19 -13.08 -13.99 -12.19
C TYR A 19 -12.24 -13.45 -11.03
N ILE A 20 -11.69 -12.25 -11.18
CA ILE A 20 -11.01 -11.56 -10.08
C ILE A 20 -12.08 -11.12 -9.07
N PRO A 21 -12.06 -11.60 -7.82
CA PRO A 21 -13.02 -11.19 -6.80
C PRO A 21 -12.94 -9.68 -6.55
N ASP A 22 -14.07 -9.04 -6.22
CA ASP A 22 -14.13 -7.58 -6.03
C ASP A 22 -13.08 -7.06 -5.02
N HIS A 23 -12.89 -7.77 -3.92
CA HIS A 23 -11.89 -7.43 -2.90
C HIS A 23 -10.43 -7.50 -3.43
N GLN A 24 -10.17 -8.15 -4.56
CA GLN A 24 -8.85 -8.23 -5.22
C GLN A 24 -8.69 -7.28 -6.40
N LYS A 25 -9.78 -6.78 -7.00
CA LYS A 25 -9.72 -5.87 -8.16
C LYS A 25 -8.86 -4.63 -7.89
N PHE A 26 -8.98 -4.05 -6.69
CA PHE A 26 -8.13 -2.92 -6.30
C PHE A 26 -6.64 -3.27 -6.27
N ASN A 27 -6.28 -4.41 -5.68
CA ASN A 27 -4.89 -4.88 -5.63
C ASN A 27 -4.35 -5.23 -7.02
N ALA A 28 -5.16 -5.84 -7.89
CA ALA A 28 -4.80 -6.10 -9.27
C ALA A 28 -4.53 -4.79 -10.03
N SER A 29 -5.41 -3.79 -9.88
CA SER A 29 -5.22 -2.46 -10.48
C SER A 29 -3.93 -1.79 -9.99
N LEU A 30 -3.66 -1.80 -8.67
CA LEU A 30 -2.41 -1.27 -8.13
C LEU A 30 -1.18 -1.98 -8.68
N MET A 31 -1.23 -3.32 -8.76
CA MET A 31 -0.14 -4.14 -9.29
C MET A 31 0.16 -3.79 -10.75
N PHE A 32 -0.83 -3.78 -11.63
CA PHE A 32 -0.61 -3.49 -13.05
C PHE A 32 -0.17 -2.05 -13.30
N ASN A 33 -0.69 -1.08 -12.54
CA ASN A 33 -0.23 0.31 -12.64
C ASN A 33 1.21 0.46 -12.14
N ALA A 34 1.59 -0.23 -11.06
CA ALA A 34 2.97 -0.23 -10.58
C ALA A 34 3.92 -0.89 -11.59
N LEU A 35 3.52 -1.99 -12.24
CA LEU A 35 4.32 -2.64 -13.28
C LEU A 35 4.56 -1.73 -14.49
N LYS A 36 3.58 -0.91 -14.89
CA LYS A 36 3.71 0.05 -16.00
C LYS A 36 4.75 1.15 -15.73
N GLU A 37 5.05 1.44 -14.47
CA GLU A 37 6.03 2.47 -14.07
C GLU A 37 7.45 1.95 -13.91
N LEU A 38 7.64 0.63 -13.89
CA LEU A 38 8.96 0.03 -13.91
C LEU A 38 9.52 0.05 -15.32
N ASN A 39 10.85 0.06 -15.43
CA ASN A 39 11.46 -0.07 -16.74
C ASN A 39 11.27 -1.49 -17.31
N LYS A 40 11.42 -1.63 -18.63
CA LYS A 40 11.19 -2.89 -19.33
C LYS A 40 12.05 -4.04 -18.82
N GLU A 41 13.31 -3.78 -18.44
CA GLU A 41 14.22 -4.79 -17.91
C GLU A 41 13.70 -5.34 -16.57
N GLN A 42 13.24 -4.48 -15.69
CA GLN A 42 12.68 -4.85 -14.40
C GLN A 42 11.38 -5.65 -14.54
N VAL A 43 10.49 -5.22 -15.44
CA VAL A 43 9.25 -5.95 -15.73
C VAL A 43 9.57 -7.34 -16.27
N ASN A 44 10.51 -7.46 -17.21
CA ASN A 44 10.95 -8.76 -17.75
C ASN A 44 11.58 -9.64 -16.68
N PHE A 45 12.37 -9.06 -15.77
CA PHE A 45 12.96 -9.77 -14.64
C PHE A 45 11.90 -10.36 -13.72
N LEU A 46 10.90 -9.55 -13.33
CA LEU A 46 9.78 -10.00 -12.50
C LEU A 46 8.91 -11.02 -13.24
N TYR A 47 8.64 -10.81 -14.52
CA TYR A 47 7.90 -11.74 -15.37
C TYR A 47 8.55 -13.13 -15.37
N ALA A 48 9.85 -13.20 -15.63
CA ALA A 48 10.56 -14.47 -15.69
C ALA A 48 10.56 -15.23 -14.35
N LYS A 49 10.51 -14.50 -13.23
CA LYS A 49 10.45 -15.10 -11.89
C LYS A 49 9.03 -15.52 -11.48
N TYR A 50 8.05 -14.65 -11.70
CA TYR A 50 6.71 -14.76 -11.08
C TYR A 50 5.60 -15.17 -12.05
N TYR A 51 5.73 -14.86 -13.34
CA TYR A 51 4.70 -15.16 -14.35
C TYR A 51 5.07 -16.38 -15.20
N ASP A 52 6.33 -16.52 -15.60
CA ASP A 52 6.86 -17.60 -16.45
C ASP A 52 7.04 -18.92 -15.69
N THR A 53 5.94 -19.40 -15.12
CA THR A 53 5.84 -20.63 -14.32
C THR A 53 4.50 -21.29 -14.56
N ASP A 54 4.49 -22.61 -14.67
CA ASP A 54 3.27 -23.42 -14.79
C ASP A 54 2.89 -24.10 -13.47
N LYS A 55 3.67 -23.85 -12.42
CA LYS A 55 3.45 -24.42 -11.09
C LYS A 55 2.40 -23.61 -10.36
N GLY A 56 1.14 -24.00 -10.48
CA GLY A 56 0.07 -23.50 -9.61
C GLY A 56 0.34 -23.80 -8.14
N VAL A 57 -0.17 -22.95 -7.25
CA VAL A 57 -0.24 -23.27 -5.81
C VAL A 57 -1.57 -24.00 -5.56
N CYS A 58 -1.55 -25.09 -4.77
CA CYS A 58 -2.78 -25.79 -4.38
C CYS A 58 -3.77 -24.81 -3.73
N GLY A 59 -5.01 -24.77 -4.23
CA GLY A 59 -6.04 -23.82 -3.79
C GLY A 59 -7.20 -23.73 -4.79
N GLU A 60 -7.96 -22.64 -4.72
CA GLU A 60 -9.06 -22.37 -5.65
C GLU A 60 -8.55 -22.31 -7.10
N ILE A 61 -9.15 -23.16 -7.93
CA ILE A 61 -8.97 -23.23 -9.38
C ILE A 61 -10.29 -22.79 -10.00
N ILE A 62 -10.26 -21.72 -10.80
CA ILE A 62 -11.42 -21.24 -11.54
C ILE A 62 -11.12 -21.46 -13.02
N GLU A 63 -11.94 -22.28 -13.69
CA GLU A 63 -11.77 -22.62 -15.12
C GLU A 63 -10.36 -23.14 -15.48
N GLY A 64 -9.73 -23.92 -14.59
CA GLY A 64 -8.38 -24.44 -14.82
C GLY A 64 -7.25 -23.43 -14.55
N VAL A 65 -7.57 -22.22 -14.08
CA VAL A 65 -6.60 -21.20 -13.68
C VAL A 65 -6.45 -21.21 -12.16
N TYR A 66 -5.20 -21.36 -11.68
CA TYR A 66 -4.89 -21.25 -10.26
C TYR A 66 -5.01 -19.81 -9.79
N SER A 67 -5.57 -19.59 -8.59
CA SER A 67 -5.61 -18.25 -7.96
C SER A 67 -4.23 -17.62 -7.72
N ALA A 68 -3.17 -18.43 -7.60
CA ALA A 68 -1.79 -18.00 -7.49
C ALA A 68 -0.80 -19.06 -8.03
N TYR A 69 0.39 -18.61 -8.43
CA TYR A 69 1.44 -19.45 -8.98
C TYR A 69 2.73 -19.39 -8.14
N MET A 70 3.42 -20.52 -8.05
CA MET A 70 4.69 -20.64 -7.35
C MET A 70 5.81 -20.05 -8.23
N PRO A 71 6.55 -19.05 -7.74
CA PRO A 71 7.59 -18.41 -8.53
C PRO A 71 8.75 -19.38 -8.78
N ASN A 72 9.47 -19.16 -9.87
CA ASN A 72 10.73 -19.85 -10.11
C ASN A 72 11.72 -19.59 -8.97
N SER A 73 12.45 -20.63 -8.58
CA SER A 73 13.45 -20.55 -7.51
C SER A 73 14.58 -19.61 -7.89
N ASP A 74 15.17 -18.92 -6.91
CA ASP A 74 16.28 -18.00 -7.16
C ASP A 74 17.47 -18.71 -7.81
N LYS A 75 17.70 -19.99 -7.50
CA LYS A 75 18.77 -20.81 -8.10
C LYS A 75 18.56 -20.99 -9.60
N LYS A 76 17.37 -21.46 -10.01
CA LYS A 76 17.01 -21.63 -11.43
C LYS A 76 17.09 -20.31 -12.19
N MET A 77 16.70 -19.22 -11.55
CA MET A 77 16.76 -17.90 -12.17
C MET A 77 18.18 -17.36 -12.29
N ALA A 78 19.03 -17.53 -11.28
CA ALA A 78 20.45 -17.16 -11.36
C ALA A 78 21.15 -17.88 -12.51
N GLU A 79 20.88 -19.19 -12.66
CA GLU A 79 21.34 -20.00 -13.80
C GLU A 79 20.80 -19.45 -15.13
N LYS A 80 19.49 -19.18 -15.24
CA LYS A 80 18.85 -18.61 -16.46
C LYS A 80 19.44 -17.25 -16.86
N PHE A 81 19.83 -16.42 -15.89
CA PHE A 81 20.41 -15.10 -16.14
C PHE A 81 21.94 -15.10 -16.25
N GLY A 82 22.61 -16.24 -16.04
CA GLY A 82 24.07 -16.34 -16.12
C GLY A 82 24.80 -15.53 -15.05
N VAL A 83 24.20 -15.35 -13.86
CA VAL A 83 24.75 -14.55 -12.76
C VAL A 83 24.98 -15.40 -11.52
N ARG A 84 25.79 -14.92 -10.57
CA ARG A 84 25.94 -15.61 -9.28
C ARG A 84 24.64 -15.58 -8.49
N PHE A 85 24.38 -16.63 -7.71
CA PHE A 85 23.17 -16.74 -6.89
C PHE A 85 22.91 -15.50 -6.01
N GLN A 86 23.95 -15.00 -5.34
CA GLN A 86 23.84 -13.83 -4.48
C GLN A 86 23.56 -12.54 -5.28
N GLU A 87 24.15 -12.39 -6.46
CA GLU A 87 23.90 -11.24 -7.35
C GLU A 87 22.44 -11.22 -7.82
N TYR A 88 21.91 -12.39 -8.16
CA TYR A 88 20.49 -12.54 -8.52
C TYR A 88 19.58 -12.12 -7.37
N ILE A 89 19.83 -12.60 -6.14
CA ILE A 89 19.03 -12.25 -4.96
C ILE A 89 19.07 -10.73 -4.73
N ASN A 90 20.24 -10.12 -4.76
CA ASN A 90 20.40 -8.68 -4.53
C ASN A 90 19.63 -7.87 -5.58
N LYS A 91 19.73 -8.26 -6.87
CA LYS A 91 18.97 -7.65 -7.97
C LYS A 91 17.47 -7.81 -7.76
N ARG A 92 17.02 -9.02 -7.41
CA ARG A 92 15.60 -9.30 -7.13
C ARG A 92 15.06 -8.43 -6.00
N VAL A 93 15.73 -8.40 -4.86
CA VAL A 93 15.30 -7.63 -3.69
C VAL A 93 15.18 -6.15 -4.03
N LYS A 94 16.14 -5.59 -4.78
CA LYS A 94 16.08 -4.20 -5.24
C LYS A 94 14.86 -3.93 -6.12
N ILE A 95 14.62 -4.79 -7.12
CA ILE A 95 13.49 -4.61 -8.05
C ILE A 95 12.15 -4.78 -7.32
N GLU A 96 12.04 -5.76 -6.41
CA GLU A 96 10.83 -5.98 -5.60
C GLU A 96 10.54 -4.80 -4.66
N PHE A 97 11.59 -4.20 -4.10
CA PHE A 97 11.48 -3.01 -3.28
C PHE A 97 10.97 -1.81 -4.10
N GLU A 98 11.57 -1.58 -5.27
CA GLU A 98 11.12 -0.52 -6.18
C GLU A 98 9.67 -0.71 -6.62
N PHE A 99 9.28 -1.94 -6.98
CA PHE A 99 7.90 -2.30 -7.29
C PHE A 99 6.95 -1.96 -6.14
N MET A 100 7.28 -2.37 -4.91
CA MET A 100 6.45 -2.11 -3.73
C MET A 100 6.35 -0.63 -3.38
N ASN A 101 7.41 0.15 -3.61
CA ASN A 101 7.35 1.60 -3.45
C ASN A 101 6.34 2.22 -4.43
N ARG A 102 6.28 1.75 -5.68
CA ARG A 102 5.26 2.20 -6.64
C ARG A 102 3.85 1.81 -6.21
N VAL A 103 3.64 0.56 -5.78
CA VAL A 103 2.34 0.09 -5.27
C VAL A 103 1.87 0.94 -4.09
N ASN A 104 2.76 1.17 -3.11
CA ASN A 104 2.42 1.95 -1.91
C ASN A 104 2.12 3.41 -2.25
N ARG A 105 2.89 4.03 -3.15
CA ARG A 105 2.61 5.39 -3.63
C ARG A 105 1.24 5.47 -4.29
N LEU A 106 0.94 4.60 -5.25
CA LEU A 106 -0.36 4.56 -5.94
C LEU A 106 -1.52 4.32 -4.97
N LYS A 107 -1.32 3.44 -3.98
CA LYS A 107 -2.32 3.20 -2.93
C LYS A 107 -2.61 4.48 -2.14
N ASN A 108 -1.56 5.20 -1.74
CA ASN A 108 -1.70 6.46 -1.01
C ASN A 108 -2.39 7.53 -1.86
N GLU A 109 -2.07 7.65 -3.15
CA GLU A 109 -2.72 8.61 -4.05
C GLU A 109 -4.23 8.34 -4.21
N VAL A 110 -4.63 7.07 -4.30
CA VAL A 110 -6.05 6.71 -4.34
C VAL A 110 -6.72 7.07 -3.02
N TYR A 111 -6.07 6.76 -1.89
CA TYR A 111 -6.59 7.06 -0.57
C TYR A 111 -6.74 8.58 -0.36
N GLU A 112 -5.71 9.37 -0.67
CA GLU A 112 -5.74 10.83 -0.58
C GLU A 112 -6.87 11.43 -1.42
N LYS A 113 -7.03 10.96 -2.67
CA LYS A 113 -8.15 11.38 -3.54
C LYS A 113 -9.52 11.00 -2.98
N GLN A 114 -9.64 9.91 -2.25
CA GLN A 114 -10.89 9.53 -1.59
C GLN A 114 -11.17 10.43 -0.40
N VAL A 115 -10.18 10.66 0.46
CA VAL A 115 -10.32 11.55 1.63
C VAL A 115 -10.60 13.00 1.22
N GLU A 116 -10.07 13.45 0.07
CA GLU A 116 -10.41 14.77 -0.48
C GLU A 116 -11.87 14.88 -0.96
N LYS A 117 -12.54 13.77 -1.24
CA LYS A 117 -13.96 13.75 -1.63
C LYS A 117 -14.90 13.74 -0.43
N ASP A 118 -14.46 13.23 0.72
CA ASP A 118 -15.29 13.15 1.91
C ASP A 118 -15.56 14.54 2.51
N ASP A 119 -16.79 14.74 3.01
CA ASP A 119 -17.19 15.99 3.66
C ASP A 119 -16.53 16.18 5.04
N TYR A 120 -16.13 15.06 5.67
CA TYR A 120 -15.50 15.03 6.98
C TYR A 120 -14.33 14.03 7.01
N PHE A 121 -13.28 14.36 7.75
CA PHE A 121 -12.08 13.54 7.91
C PHE A 121 -11.45 13.76 9.29
N VAL A 122 -10.56 12.86 9.70
CA VAL A 122 -9.73 12.99 10.91
C VAL A 122 -8.27 13.21 10.51
N LEU A 123 -7.47 13.71 11.45
CA LEU A 123 -6.03 13.89 11.26
C LEU A 123 -5.25 12.87 12.07
N ARG A 124 -4.19 12.30 11.48
CA ARG A 124 -3.31 11.36 12.17
C ARG A 124 -1.82 11.57 11.92
N LEU A 125 -1.01 11.16 12.90
CA LEU A 125 0.43 11.13 12.86
C LEU A 125 0.89 9.72 13.26
N GLY A 126 1.46 8.96 12.33
CA GLY A 126 1.72 7.54 12.56
C GLY A 126 0.41 6.77 12.85
N ASN A 127 0.32 6.12 14.00
CA ASN A 127 -0.88 5.39 14.43
C ASN A 127 -1.74 6.18 15.45
N LEU A 128 -1.49 7.48 15.58
CA LEU A 128 -2.16 8.35 16.54
C LEU A 128 -3.03 9.37 15.83
N PHE A 129 -4.28 9.50 16.25
CA PHE A 129 -5.21 10.51 15.78
C PHE A 129 -5.15 11.75 16.65
N LEU A 130 -5.37 12.92 16.05
CA LEU A 130 -5.53 14.16 16.79
C LEU A 130 -6.87 14.14 17.53
N LYS A 131 -6.83 14.20 18.86
CA LYS A 131 -8.03 14.26 19.72
C LYS A 131 -8.39 15.70 20.05
N GLU A 132 -7.40 16.52 20.37
CA GLU A 132 -7.60 17.92 20.74
C GLU A 132 -6.33 18.72 20.46
N TYR A 133 -6.50 19.98 20.09
CA TYR A 133 -5.41 20.95 19.96
C TYR A 133 -5.83 22.26 20.61
N LYS A 134 -4.85 23.08 20.97
CA LYS A 134 -5.07 24.44 21.44
C LYS A 134 -4.44 25.43 20.48
N MET A 135 -5.06 26.58 20.35
CA MET A 135 -4.45 27.71 19.65
C MET A 135 -3.71 28.54 20.69
N LYS A 136 -2.40 28.66 20.51
CA LYS A 136 -1.57 29.56 21.32
C LYS A 136 -1.84 31.01 20.97
N ASN A 137 -2.13 31.30 19.69
CA ASN A 137 -2.59 32.60 19.24
C ASN A 137 -3.56 32.48 18.07
N ASN A 138 -4.82 32.91 18.28
CA ASN A 138 -5.86 32.85 17.25
C ASN A 138 -5.62 33.80 16.07
N TYR A 139 -5.02 34.97 16.31
CA TYR A 139 -4.76 35.98 15.26
C TYR A 139 -3.63 35.57 14.33
N LEU A 140 -2.55 35.02 14.91
CA LEU A 140 -1.41 34.50 14.16
C LEU A 140 -1.61 33.07 13.65
N LYS A 141 -2.74 32.45 14.03
CA LYS A 141 -3.03 31.03 13.80
C LYS A 141 -1.89 30.13 14.31
N GLU A 142 -1.31 30.47 15.46
CA GLU A 142 -0.24 29.67 16.06
C GLU A 142 -0.87 28.54 16.87
N ILE A 143 -0.54 27.31 16.51
CA ILE A 143 -1.00 26.10 17.20
C ILE A 143 -0.04 25.80 18.36
N ASP A 144 -0.61 25.46 19.51
CA ASP A 144 0.15 25.00 20.66
C ASP A 144 0.84 23.66 20.32
N PRO A 145 2.16 23.52 20.55
CA PRO A 145 2.85 22.26 20.32
C PRO A 145 2.30 21.09 21.15
N ASP A 146 1.68 21.36 22.31
CA ASP A 146 1.11 20.33 23.20
C ASP A 146 -0.26 19.86 22.72
N MET A 147 -0.24 19.08 21.63
CA MET A 147 -1.43 18.44 21.06
C MET A 147 -1.74 17.12 21.77
N ASN A 148 -3.03 16.91 22.05
CA ASN A 148 -3.51 15.65 22.60
C ASN A 148 -3.78 14.67 21.46
N LEU A 149 -2.99 13.60 21.42
CA LEU A 149 -3.18 12.51 20.48
C LEU A 149 -3.83 11.31 21.16
N THR A 150 -4.53 10.48 20.38
CA THR A 150 -5.14 9.25 20.85
C THR A 150 -4.91 8.13 19.87
N GLN A 151 -4.80 6.89 20.35
CA GLN A 151 -4.93 5.76 19.45
C GLN A 151 -6.39 5.59 19.02
N ASP A 152 -7.36 5.85 19.90
CA ASP A 152 -8.80 5.66 19.67
C ASP A 152 -9.38 6.66 18.65
N GLY A 153 -9.62 6.22 17.41
CA GLY A 153 -10.08 7.01 16.29
C GLY A 153 -11.54 7.44 16.44
N ASN A 154 -12.32 6.76 17.29
CA ASN A 154 -13.65 7.20 17.68
C ASN A 154 -13.60 8.44 18.57
N LYS A 155 -12.45 8.70 19.20
CA LYS A 155 -12.18 9.92 19.98
C LYS A 155 -11.42 10.97 19.17
N ALA A 156 -11.17 10.73 17.89
CA ALA A 156 -10.47 11.68 17.04
C ALA A 156 -11.35 12.90 16.74
N LEU A 157 -10.70 14.05 16.65
CA LEU A 157 -11.32 15.29 16.24
C LEU A 157 -11.64 15.22 14.74
N CYS A 158 -12.92 15.46 14.41
CA CYS A 158 -13.39 15.49 13.04
C CYS A 158 -13.30 16.90 12.46
N PHE A 159 -12.76 17.00 11.25
CA PHE A 159 -12.63 18.24 10.50
C PHE A 159 -13.53 18.18 9.28
N LYS A 160 -14.10 19.34 8.91
CA LYS A 160 -14.87 19.47 7.67
C LYS A 160 -13.91 19.67 6.49
N LYS A 161 -14.32 19.23 5.30
CA LYS A 161 -13.64 19.57 4.06
C LYS A 161 -13.43 21.07 3.91
N GLY A 162 -12.20 21.46 3.62
CA GLY A 162 -11.79 22.87 3.50
C GLY A 162 -11.49 23.56 4.83
N ASP A 163 -11.47 22.84 5.96
CA ASP A 163 -11.12 23.42 7.25
C ASP A 163 -9.71 24.05 7.20
N PRO A 164 -9.58 25.36 7.50
CA PRO A 164 -8.33 26.07 7.40
C PRO A 164 -7.33 25.68 8.49
N ILE A 165 -7.80 25.26 9.67
CA ILE A 165 -6.94 24.79 10.76
C ILE A 165 -6.44 23.39 10.45
N ALA A 166 -7.30 22.51 9.92
CA ALA A 166 -6.87 21.19 9.46
C ALA A 166 -5.78 21.31 8.40
N SER A 167 -5.94 22.24 7.45
CA SER A 167 -4.95 22.51 6.40
C SER A 167 -3.63 23.02 6.98
N LEU A 168 -3.69 23.83 8.03
CA LEU A 168 -2.52 24.31 8.74
C LEU A 168 -1.79 23.18 9.49
N LEU A 169 -2.52 22.33 10.20
CA LEU A 169 -2.01 21.17 10.93
C LEU A 169 -1.31 20.17 9.99
N VAL A 170 -1.91 19.90 8.82
CA VAL A 170 -1.29 19.08 7.77
C VAL A 170 0.02 19.71 7.28
N ARG A 171 0.02 21.02 7.01
CA ARG A 171 1.18 21.71 6.44
C ARG A 171 2.34 21.90 7.42
N ILE A 172 2.05 22.31 8.66
CA ILE A 172 3.07 22.69 9.65
C ILE A 172 3.54 21.48 10.45
N VAL A 173 2.61 20.62 10.87
CA VAL A 173 2.92 19.49 11.76
C VAL A 173 3.14 18.20 10.98
N GLY A 174 2.64 18.12 9.74
CA GLY A 174 2.77 16.92 8.90
C GLY A 174 1.72 15.85 9.19
N PHE A 175 0.56 16.22 9.75
CA PHE A 175 -0.58 15.31 9.86
C PHE A 175 -1.02 14.80 8.50
N LYS A 176 -1.51 13.55 8.47
CA LYS A 176 -2.18 12.96 7.31
C LYS A 176 -3.68 12.96 7.53
N LYS A 177 -4.44 13.29 6.50
CA LYS A 177 -5.89 13.15 6.51
C LYS A 177 -6.25 11.68 6.42
N GLU A 178 -7.26 11.29 7.17
CA GLU A 178 -7.81 9.94 7.17
C GLU A 178 -9.34 9.98 7.15
N LYS A 179 -9.94 9.08 6.38
CA LYS A 179 -11.39 8.91 6.35
C LYS A 179 -11.90 8.45 7.71
N ILE A 180 -13.05 8.97 8.13
CA ILE A 180 -13.75 8.49 9.32
C ILE A 180 -14.20 7.04 9.07
N GLN A 181 -13.75 6.11 9.93
CA GLN A 181 -14.14 4.71 9.90
C GLN A 181 -15.21 4.46 10.97
N GLU A 182 -16.19 3.59 10.70
CA GLU A 182 -17.23 3.22 11.67
C GLU A 182 -16.65 2.38 12.82
N GLU A 183 -15.55 1.64 12.58
CA GLU A 183 -14.79 0.92 13.59
C GLU A 183 -13.28 1.06 13.34
N TYR A 184 -12.55 1.63 14.30
CA TYR A 184 -11.08 1.65 14.26
C TYR A 184 -10.53 0.42 15.00
N HIS A 185 -9.96 -0.54 14.26
CA HIS A 185 -9.30 -1.70 14.86
C HIS A 185 -7.83 -1.41 15.18
N TYR A 186 -7.43 -1.63 16.43
CA TYR A 186 -6.05 -1.50 16.90
C TYR A 186 -5.33 -2.84 16.81
N TYR A 187 -4.22 -2.89 16.08
CA TYR A 187 -3.22 -3.93 16.30
C TYR A 187 -2.30 -3.45 17.42
N SER A 188 -2.41 -4.04 18.62
CA SER A 188 -1.31 -3.95 19.60
C SER A 188 -0.13 -4.71 19.02
N LEU A 189 0.86 -3.98 18.50
CA LEU A 189 2.20 -4.52 18.41
C LEU A 189 2.77 -4.37 19.82
N TYR A 190 3.22 -5.48 20.40
CA TYR A 190 3.69 -5.70 21.79
C TYR A 190 2.62 -6.18 22.78
N GLU A 191 2.52 -7.50 22.92
CA GLU A 191 2.37 -8.14 24.23
C GLU A 191 3.77 -8.71 24.60
N PRO A 192 4.32 -8.40 25.79
CA PRO A 192 5.50 -9.08 26.33
C PRO A 192 5.20 -10.52 26.76
#